data_AF-A0A640XJ84-F1
#
_entry.id   AF-A0A640XJ84-F1
#
_cell.length_a   1.000
_cell.length_b   1.000
_cell.length_c   1.000
_cell.angle_alpha   90.00
_cell.angle_beta   90.00
_cell.angle_gamma   90.00
#
_symmetry.space_group_name_H-M   'P 1'
#
loop_
_entity.id
_entity.type
_entity.pdbx_description
1 polymer ?
#
loop_
_entity_poly.entity_id
_entity_poly.type
_entity_poly.pdbx_seq_one_letter_code
_entity_poly.pdbx_strand_id
1 'polypeptide(L)'
;MGLKLSGNYEIIEVIDGDTVKVKLDGSLTNLRTPCTDTEETKNSKPLKPVTRFGAKTVEWARKWFRDRGNRAELEYEADYKIIDFFNRPLTYVMAENENYNLEAVRWGYSPYFQKYGYARGYHDAFLEAEREAMLEGRGIWDDATHAGDATRPYHLLKMWWEVRARYIQAGRDEKRDNKRLIFLPDGLDYEEAMVAARSEEERVVFGEISNIRGAGSGTAIELSVKLQKYFYLYVFENNPRHDKIINYLRIRHLGDPSDIPNGLMKQNFVFVKGVFKLYNGQPEIIVNDVDQIKEEPF
;
A
#
# COMPACT_ATOMS: atom_id res chain seq x y z
N MET A 1 14.48 -2.86 -12.02
CA MET A 1 13.99 -3.23 -13.37
C MET A 1 12.86 -4.21 -13.18
N GLY A 2 11.71 -4.05 -13.84
CA GLY A 2 10.57 -4.95 -13.68
C GLY A 2 10.83 -6.35 -14.23
N LEU A 3 10.11 -7.33 -13.73
CA LEU A 3 10.06 -8.69 -14.29
C LEU A 3 8.94 -8.74 -15.32
N LYS A 4 9.31 -8.67 -16.60
CA LYS A 4 8.36 -8.83 -17.70
C LYS A 4 7.94 -10.29 -17.81
N LEU A 5 6.64 -10.53 -17.86
CA LEU A 5 6.13 -11.84 -18.23
C LEU A 5 6.30 -12.02 -19.74
N SER A 6 6.77 -13.21 -20.13
CA SER A 6 6.91 -13.54 -21.55
C SER A 6 5.55 -13.69 -22.20
N GLY A 7 5.30 -12.90 -23.25
CA GLY A 7 4.12 -13.05 -24.10
C GLY A 7 3.23 -11.81 -24.12
N ASN A 8 2.15 -11.92 -24.90
CA ASN A 8 1.16 -10.87 -25.06
C ASN A 8 -0.21 -11.43 -24.67
N TYR A 9 -0.87 -10.76 -23.74
CA TYR A 9 -2.08 -11.20 -23.07
C TYR A 9 -3.29 -10.43 -23.58
N GLU A 10 -4.39 -11.14 -23.78
CA GLU A 10 -5.66 -10.54 -24.20
C GLU A 10 -6.34 -9.86 -23.01
N ILE A 11 -6.67 -8.58 -23.18
CA ILE A 11 -7.53 -7.82 -22.26
C ILE A 11 -8.97 -8.19 -22.54
N ILE A 12 -9.58 -8.93 -21.61
CA ILE A 12 -10.95 -9.44 -21.74
C ILE A 12 -11.96 -8.39 -21.31
N GLU A 13 -11.66 -7.64 -20.24
CA GLU A 13 -12.59 -6.68 -19.67
C GLU A 13 -11.85 -5.63 -18.83
N VAL A 14 -12.34 -4.39 -18.86
CA VAL A 14 -11.99 -3.37 -17.86
C VAL A 14 -13.08 -3.36 -16.79
N ILE A 15 -12.72 -3.78 -15.58
CA ILE A 15 -13.62 -3.90 -14.43
C ILE A 15 -13.78 -2.56 -13.74
N ASP A 16 -12.65 -1.91 -13.46
CA ASP A 16 -12.55 -0.54 -12.97
C ASP A 16 -11.31 0.13 -13.58
N GLY A 17 -11.14 1.43 -13.41
CA GLY A 17 -10.00 2.18 -13.94
C GLY A 17 -8.64 1.65 -13.48
N ASP A 18 -8.60 1.02 -12.31
CA ASP A 18 -7.41 0.42 -11.74
C ASP A 18 -7.37 -1.13 -11.80
N THR A 19 -8.38 -1.75 -12.40
CA THR A 19 -8.56 -3.22 -12.40
C THR A 19 -8.96 -3.73 -13.78
N VAL A 20 -8.08 -4.53 -14.39
CA VAL A 20 -8.30 -5.14 -15.71
C VAL A 20 -8.34 -6.66 -15.62
N LYS A 21 -9.18 -7.31 -16.42
CA LYS A 21 -9.29 -8.77 -16.50
C LYS A 21 -8.58 -9.27 -17.74
N VAL A 22 -7.69 -10.23 -17.57
CA VAL A 22 -6.91 -10.84 -18.65
C VAL A 22 -7.09 -12.35 -18.67
N LYS A 23 -6.78 -12.97 -19.81
CA LYS A 23 -6.61 -14.43 -19.89
C LYS A 23 -5.13 -14.78 -19.63
N LEU A 24 -4.84 -15.26 -18.42
CA LEU A 24 -3.51 -15.66 -17.96
C LEU A 24 -3.51 -17.19 -17.74
N ASP A 25 -2.61 -17.89 -18.42
CA ASP A 25 -2.45 -19.36 -18.34
C ASP A 25 -3.76 -20.14 -18.50
N GLY A 26 -4.62 -19.69 -19.42
CA GLY A 26 -5.92 -20.30 -19.70
C GLY A 26 -7.04 -19.92 -18.73
N SER A 27 -6.75 -19.17 -17.66
CA SER A 27 -7.71 -18.71 -16.66
C SER A 27 -8.00 -17.21 -16.78
N LEU A 28 -9.20 -16.78 -16.37
CA LEU A 28 -9.53 -15.36 -16.26
C LEU A 28 -9.00 -14.81 -14.94
N THR A 29 -8.12 -13.83 -15.00
CA THR A 29 -7.44 -13.24 -13.84
C THR A 29 -7.67 -11.73 -13.80
N ASN A 30 -8.07 -11.21 -12.64
CA ASN A 30 -8.16 -9.77 -12.41
C ASN A 30 -6.78 -9.25 -11.95
N LEU A 31 -6.19 -8.34 -12.72
CA LEU A 31 -4.97 -7.62 -12.39
C LEU A 31 -5.31 -6.29 -11.72
N ARG A 32 -4.56 -5.93 -10.67
CA ARG A 32 -4.58 -4.59 -10.07
C ARG A 32 -3.41 -3.80 -10.64
N THR A 33 -3.66 -2.63 -11.21
CA THR A 33 -2.61 -1.77 -11.74
C THR A 33 -1.96 -1.00 -10.58
N PRO A 34 -0.71 -1.25 -10.16
CA PRO A 34 -0.12 -0.52 -9.04
C PRO A 34 0.05 0.96 -9.38
N CYS A 35 0.26 1.78 -8.35
CA CYS A 35 0.51 3.23 -8.47
C CYS A 35 -0.67 4.05 -9.01
N THR A 36 -1.83 3.44 -9.16
CA THR A 36 -3.10 4.09 -9.53
C THR A 36 -4.16 3.92 -8.42
N ASP A 37 -5.06 4.88 -8.30
CA ASP A 37 -6.21 4.89 -7.39
C ASP A 37 -7.34 5.71 -7.99
N THR A 38 -7.98 5.15 -9.02
CA THR A 38 -9.09 5.78 -9.75
C THR A 38 -10.30 5.97 -8.85
N GLU A 39 -11.16 6.92 -9.19
CA GLU A 39 -12.47 7.01 -8.54
C GLU A 39 -13.30 5.76 -8.82
N GLU A 40 -14.10 5.34 -7.85
CA GLU A 40 -14.69 4.01 -7.85
C GLU A 40 -16.05 4.02 -8.54
N THR A 41 -16.34 2.98 -9.30
CA THR A 41 -17.70 2.78 -9.87
C THR A 41 -18.65 2.09 -8.89
N LYS A 42 -18.10 1.40 -7.88
CA LYS A 42 -18.83 0.70 -6.82
C LYS A 42 -18.02 0.71 -5.53
N ASN A 43 -18.48 1.40 -4.50
CA ASN A 43 -17.84 1.34 -3.19
C ASN A 43 -18.81 1.73 -2.07
N SER A 44 -18.54 1.27 -0.86
CA SER A 44 -19.25 1.61 0.37
C SER A 44 -18.40 2.42 1.35
N LYS A 45 -17.13 2.69 1.02
CA LYS A 45 -16.18 3.39 1.90
C LYS A 45 -16.35 4.92 1.82
N PRO A 46 -16.40 5.65 2.96
CA PRO A 46 -16.59 7.10 2.97
C PRO A 46 -15.54 7.89 2.17
N LEU A 47 -14.27 7.47 2.24
CA LEU A 47 -13.13 8.12 1.57
C LEU A 47 -12.99 7.83 0.07
N LYS A 48 -13.88 6.98 -0.45
CA LYS A 48 -13.89 6.52 -1.84
C LYS A 48 -15.35 6.45 -2.31
N PRO A 49 -16.04 7.60 -2.43
CA PRO A 49 -17.40 7.63 -2.91
C PRO A 49 -17.48 7.09 -4.34
N VAL A 50 -18.67 6.61 -4.73
CA VAL A 50 -18.96 6.35 -6.14
C VAL A 50 -19.14 7.68 -6.85
N THR A 51 -18.49 7.88 -7.99
CA THR A 51 -18.54 9.12 -8.75
C THR A 51 -18.88 8.88 -10.22
N ARG A 52 -19.38 9.90 -10.90
CA ARG A 52 -19.58 9.89 -12.36
C ARG A 52 -18.25 9.86 -13.11
N PHE A 53 -17.20 10.46 -12.53
CA PHE A 53 -15.87 10.45 -13.13
C PHE A 53 -15.21 9.06 -13.08
N GLY A 54 -15.51 8.24 -12.07
CA GLY A 54 -15.16 6.81 -12.06
C GLY A 54 -15.73 6.06 -13.27
N ALA A 55 -16.98 6.32 -13.65
CA ALA A 55 -17.58 5.71 -14.86
C ALA A 55 -16.89 6.19 -16.15
N LYS A 56 -16.59 7.49 -16.27
CA LYS A 56 -15.83 8.05 -17.40
C LYS A 56 -14.42 7.45 -17.51
N THR A 57 -13.79 7.17 -16.38
CA THR A 57 -12.49 6.51 -16.31
C THR A 57 -12.54 5.11 -16.93
N VAL A 58 -13.56 4.31 -16.58
CA VAL A 58 -13.74 2.98 -17.16
C VAL A 58 -14.00 3.05 -18.66
N GLU A 59 -14.80 4.01 -19.13
CA GLU A 59 -15.04 4.21 -20.57
C GLU A 59 -13.76 4.58 -21.32
N TRP A 60 -12.97 5.49 -20.77
CA TRP A 60 -11.66 5.87 -21.32
C TRP A 60 -10.73 4.67 -21.38
N ALA A 61 -10.58 3.92 -20.28
CA ALA A 61 -9.71 2.76 -20.21
C ALA A 61 -10.10 1.70 -21.26
N ARG A 62 -11.41 1.42 -21.41
CA ARG A 62 -11.92 0.53 -22.45
C ARG A 62 -11.56 1.02 -23.85
N LYS A 63 -11.66 2.33 -24.10
CA LYS A 63 -11.26 2.90 -25.39
C LYS A 63 -9.75 2.78 -25.60
N TRP A 64 -8.95 3.13 -24.60
CA TRP A 64 -7.49 3.08 -24.62
C TRP A 64 -6.97 1.68 -24.98
N PHE A 65 -7.51 0.63 -24.37
CA PHE A 65 -7.15 -0.76 -24.70
C PHE A 65 -7.66 -1.19 -26.08
N ARG A 66 -8.89 -0.83 -26.47
CA ARG A 66 -9.43 -1.18 -27.80
C ARG A 66 -8.60 -0.57 -28.93
N ASP A 67 -8.22 0.69 -28.78
CA ASP A 67 -7.40 1.40 -29.76
C ASP A 67 -6.01 0.75 -29.92
N ARG A 68 -5.56 -0.03 -28.92
CA ARG A 68 -4.29 -0.78 -28.87
C ARG A 68 -4.48 -2.30 -29.05
N GLY A 69 -5.57 -2.69 -29.70
CA GLY A 69 -5.84 -4.08 -30.07
C GLY A 69 -6.22 -5.02 -28.91
N ASN A 70 -6.59 -4.50 -27.73
CA ASN A 70 -6.90 -5.28 -26.52
C ASN A 70 -5.81 -6.30 -26.15
N ARG A 71 -4.56 -5.92 -26.36
CA ARG A 71 -3.39 -6.78 -26.16
C ARG A 71 -2.36 -6.05 -25.34
N ALA A 72 -1.80 -6.73 -24.33
CA ALA A 72 -0.82 -6.12 -23.44
C ALA A 72 0.30 -7.09 -23.04
N GLU A 73 1.50 -6.56 -22.89
CA GLU A 73 2.54 -7.17 -22.09
C GLU A 73 2.32 -6.83 -20.61
N LEU A 74 2.68 -7.76 -19.74
CA LEU A 74 2.53 -7.61 -18.30
C LEU A 74 3.92 -7.48 -17.66
N GLU A 75 4.07 -6.51 -16.77
CA GLU A 75 5.30 -6.28 -16.04
C GLU A 75 5.03 -6.23 -14.53
N TYR A 76 5.70 -7.11 -13.78
CA TYR A 76 5.73 -7.07 -12.33
C TYR A 76 6.87 -6.17 -11.85
N GLU A 77 6.67 -5.51 -10.72
CA GLU A 77 7.75 -4.80 -10.07
C GLU A 77 8.64 -5.81 -9.31
N ALA A 78 9.89 -5.96 -9.74
CA ALA A 78 10.82 -6.90 -9.13
C ALA A 78 11.10 -6.55 -7.66
N ASP A 79 11.36 -7.59 -6.87
CA ASP A 79 11.69 -7.49 -5.44
C ASP A 79 10.61 -6.79 -4.59
N TYR A 80 9.36 -6.84 -5.05
CA TYR A 80 8.17 -6.42 -4.31
C TYR A 80 7.13 -7.52 -4.23
N LYS A 81 6.17 -7.29 -3.35
CA LYS A 81 4.91 -8.01 -3.35
C LYS A 81 4.27 -7.93 -4.74
N ILE A 82 4.17 -9.07 -5.40
CA ILE A 82 3.52 -9.17 -6.72
C ILE A 82 2.00 -9.45 -6.61
N ILE A 83 1.48 -9.68 -5.41
CA ILE A 83 0.06 -9.96 -5.14
C ILE A 83 -0.50 -8.99 -4.11
N ASP A 84 -1.63 -8.36 -4.36
CA ASP A 84 -2.26 -7.44 -3.40
C ASP A 84 -2.92 -8.14 -2.20
N PHE A 85 -3.55 -7.37 -1.31
CA PHE A 85 -4.27 -7.92 -0.15
C PHE A 85 -5.49 -8.80 -0.50
N PHE A 86 -5.99 -8.71 -1.73
CA PHE A 86 -7.15 -9.44 -2.26
C PHE A 86 -6.74 -10.56 -3.21
N ASN A 87 -5.47 -10.98 -3.18
CA ASN A 87 -4.92 -12.03 -4.01
C ASN A 87 -4.92 -11.73 -5.53
N ARG A 88 -4.86 -10.44 -5.91
CA ARG A 88 -4.74 -10.01 -7.31
C ARG A 88 -3.31 -9.67 -7.68
N PRO A 89 -2.81 -10.05 -8.87
CA PRO A 89 -1.50 -9.63 -9.32
C PRO A 89 -1.37 -8.11 -9.48
N LEU A 90 -0.32 -7.53 -8.91
CA LEU A 90 0.07 -6.13 -9.07
C LEU A 90 0.92 -5.98 -10.32
N THR A 91 0.36 -5.37 -11.37
CA THR A 91 0.93 -5.45 -12.73
C THR A 91 0.89 -4.10 -13.45
N TYR A 92 2.03 -3.66 -13.98
CA TYR A 92 2.08 -2.62 -15.01
C TYR A 92 1.63 -3.23 -16.34
N VAL A 93 0.65 -2.60 -16.98
CA VAL A 93 0.04 -3.11 -18.21
C VAL A 93 0.55 -2.30 -19.38
N MET A 94 1.30 -2.93 -20.27
CA MET A 94 1.98 -2.29 -21.40
C MET A 94 1.25 -2.63 -22.69
N ALA A 95 0.70 -1.65 -23.41
CA ALA A 95 0.07 -1.87 -24.71
C ALA A 95 0.67 -0.92 -25.75
N GLU A 96 1.06 -1.45 -26.91
CA GLU A 96 1.75 -0.69 -27.97
C GLU A 96 2.97 0.14 -27.48
N ASN A 97 3.74 -0.42 -26.53
CA ASN A 97 4.89 0.22 -25.85
C ASN A 97 4.53 1.37 -24.89
N GLU A 98 3.25 1.61 -24.61
CA GLU A 98 2.80 2.58 -23.62
C GLU A 98 2.39 1.88 -22.32
N ASN A 99 2.70 2.51 -21.20
CA ASN A 99 2.32 2.03 -19.87
C ASN A 99 0.95 2.61 -19.49
N TYR A 100 -0.08 1.77 -19.47
CA TYR A 100 -1.45 2.16 -19.11
C TYR A 100 -1.51 2.88 -17.76
N ASN A 101 -0.75 2.41 -16.77
CA ASN A 101 -0.76 2.98 -15.43
C ASN A 101 -0.24 4.43 -15.45
N LEU A 102 0.84 4.69 -16.19
CA LEU A 102 1.38 6.04 -16.37
C LEU A 102 0.40 6.92 -17.14
N GLU A 103 -0.21 6.40 -18.20
CA GLU A 103 -1.20 7.13 -18.99
C GLU A 103 -2.45 7.49 -18.16
N ALA A 104 -2.92 6.60 -17.30
CA ALA A 104 -4.03 6.91 -16.39
C ALA A 104 -3.72 8.10 -15.48
N VAL A 105 -2.46 8.24 -15.04
CA VAL A 105 -2.01 9.39 -14.26
C VAL A 105 -1.83 10.64 -15.14
N ARG A 106 -1.20 10.50 -16.32
CA ARG A 106 -0.95 11.58 -17.28
C ARG A 106 -2.21 12.26 -17.80
N TRP A 107 -3.29 11.49 -17.93
CA TRP A 107 -4.60 11.99 -18.36
C TRP A 107 -5.51 12.40 -17.20
N GLY A 108 -5.03 12.34 -15.95
CA GLY A 108 -5.78 12.77 -14.77
C GLY A 108 -6.91 11.83 -14.36
N TYR A 109 -6.91 10.57 -14.84
CA TYR A 109 -7.88 9.56 -14.40
C TYR A 109 -7.53 8.94 -13.04
N SER A 110 -6.28 9.06 -12.64
CA SER A 110 -5.76 8.63 -11.34
C SER A 110 -4.74 9.64 -10.82
N PRO A 111 -4.64 9.86 -9.50
CA PRO A 111 -3.43 10.45 -8.94
C PRO A 111 -2.29 9.42 -8.98
N TYR A 112 -1.05 9.88 -8.78
CA TYR A 112 0.03 8.96 -8.46
C TYR A 112 -0.16 8.40 -7.04
N PHE A 113 -0.50 7.12 -6.96
CA PHE A 113 -0.88 6.45 -5.72
C PHE A 113 0.28 5.70 -5.06
N GLN A 114 1.10 6.45 -4.34
CA GLN A 114 2.31 5.96 -3.66
C GLN A 114 2.10 5.53 -2.19
N LYS A 115 0.85 5.27 -1.77
CA LYS A 115 0.50 4.90 -0.38
C LYS A 115 1.30 3.71 0.17
N TYR A 116 1.71 2.80 -0.71
CA TYR A 116 2.46 1.57 -0.40
C TYR A 116 3.94 1.66 -0.81
N GLY A 117 4.47 2.88 -0.97
CA GLY A 117 5.85 3.16 -1.34
C GLY A 117 5.99 3.69 -2.77
N TYR A 118 7.17 4.24 -3.06
CA TYR A 118 7.52 4.71 -4.40
C TYR A 118 7.66 3.56 -5.39
N ALA A 119 7.40 3.87 -6.67
CA ALA A 119 7.54 2.96 -7.80
C ALA A 119 9.02 2.88 -8.21
N ARG A 120 9.73 1.79 -7.92
CA ARG A 120 11.17 1.63 -8.20
C ARG A 120 11.57 1.86 -9.64
N GLY A 121 10.71 1.50 -10.60
CA GLY A 121 11.01 1.62 -12.03
C GLY A 121 10.45 2.88 -12.70
N TYR A 122 9.45 3.51 -12.09
CA TYR A 122 8.62 4.51 -12.76
C TYR A 122 8.33 5.75 -11.89
N HIS A 123 8.96 5.91 -10.72
CA HIS A 123 8.67 7.00 -9.78
C HIS A 123 8.71 8.38 -10.46
N ASP A 124 9.83 8.72 -11.11
CA ASP A 124 9.99 10.01 -11.78
C ASP A 124 9.01 10.18 -12.94
N ALA A 125 8.72 9.09 -13.68
CA ALA A 125 7.75 9.12 -14.77
C ALA A 125 6.32 9.36 -14.26
N PHE A 126 5.96 8.82 -13.09
CA PHE A 126 4.67 9.08 -12.45
C PHE A 126 4.56 10.50 -11.91
N LEU A 127 5.63 11.03 -11.30
CA LEU A 127 5.68 12.43 -10.87
C LEU A 127 5.49 13.38 -12.04
N GLU A 128 6.18 13.13 -13.16
CA GLU A 128 6.05 13.95 -14.35
C GLU A 128 4.67 13.84 -15.00
N ALA A 129 4.14 12.63 -15.12
CA ALA A 129 2.79 12.39 -15.64
C ALA A 129 1.73 13.15 -14.81
N GLU A 130 1.83 13.10 -13.48
CA GLU A 130 0.90 13.80 -12.61
C GLU A 130 1.04 15.32 -12.70
N ARG A 131 2.29 15.81 -12.79
CA ARG A 131 2.58 17.24 -13.01
C ARG A 131 1.93 17.75 -14.28
N GLU A 132 2.05 17.02 -15.39
CA GLU A 132 1.38 17.36 -16.65
C GLU A 132 -0.14 17.38 -16.50
N ALA A 133 -0.73 16.40 -15.82
CA ALA A 133 -2.16 16.36 -15.61
C ALA A 133 -2.68 17.55 -14.79
N MET A 134 -1.91 17.99 -13.78
CA MET A 134 -2.22 19.17 -12.98
C MET A 134 -2.07 20.48 -13.76
N LEU A 135 -0.98 20.64 -14.54
CA LEU A 135 -0.74 21.84 -15.34
C LEU A 135 -1.82 22.07 -16.40
N GLU A 136 -2.28 20.98 -17.00
CA GLU A 136 -3.29 21.00 -18.05
C GLU A 136 -4.72 20.93 -17.51
N GLY A 137 -4.90 20.89 -16.18
CA GLY A 137 -6.21 20.78 -15.53
C GLY A 137 -7.00 19.59 -16.07
N ARG A 138 -6.42 18.37 -16.03
CA ARG A 138 -7.05 17.16 -16.56
C ARG A 138 -7.74 16.35 -15.48
N GLY A 139 -8.92 15.81 -15.81
CA GLY A 139 -9.58 14.79 -15.02
C GLY A 139 -9.80 15.21 -13.57
N ILE A 140 -9.24 14.46 -12.61
CA ILE A 140 -9.40 14.77 -11.18
C ILE A 140 -8.80 16.12 -10.75
N TRP A 141 -7.98 16.73 -11.60
CA TRP A 141 -7.35 18.04 -11.36
C TRP A 141 -8.16 19.21 -11.94
N ASP A 142 -9.30 18.93 -12.56
CA ASP A 142 -10.25 19.92 -13.05
C ASP A 142 -11.43 20.06 -12.10
N ASP A 143 -11.65 21.26 -11.58
CA ASP A 143 -12.79 21.56 -10.71
C ASP A 143 -14.13 21.34 -11.45
N ALA A 144 -14.19 21.58 -12.76
CA ALA A 144 -15.39 21.38 -13.56
C ALA A 144 -15.74 19.89 -13.71
N THR A 145 -14.75 19.01 -13.67
CA THR A 145 -14.96 17.56 -13.77
C THR A 145 -15.85 17.02 -12.66
N HIS A 146 -15.81 17.62 -11.47
CA HIS A 146 -16.60 17.20 -10.31
C HIS A 146 -17.75 18.13 -9.94
N ALA A 147 -18.08 19.10 -10.80
CA ALA A 147 -19.18 20.03 -10.53
C ALA A 147 -20.49 19.25 -10.27
N GLY A 148 -21.00 19.36 -9.03
CA GLY A 148 -22.20 18.64 -8.59
C GLY A 148 -22.03 17.12 -8.45
N ASP A 149 -20.81 16.64 -8.16
CA ASP A 149 -20.52 15.23 -7.85
C ASP A 149 -19.78 15.10 -6.51
N ALA A 150 -19.65 13.87 -6.02
CA ALA A 150 -18.76 13.60 -4.89
C ALA A 150 -17.29 13.72 -5.34
N THR A 151 -16.44 14.27 -4.47
CA THR A 151 -15.00 14.41 -4.69
C THR A 151 -14.21 13.80 -3.56
N ARG A 152 -12.98 13.38 -3.86
CA ARG A 152 -12.00 13.00 -2.84
C ARG A 152 -11.09 14.18 -2.49
N PRO A 153 -10.65 14.34 -1.23
CA PRO A 153 -9.74 15.41 -0.85
C PRO A 153 -8.31 15.08 -1.30
N TYR A 154 -8.05 15.07 -2.61
CA TYR A 154 -6.80 14.59 -3.21
C TYR A 154 -5.56 15.28 -2.65
N HIS A 155 -5.62 16.58 -2.36
CA HIS A 155 -4.53 17.30 -1.71
C HIS A 155 -4.16 16.71 -0.34
N LEU A 156 -5.14 16.41 0.52
CA LEU A 156 -4.91 15.78 1.82
C LEU A 156 -4.43 14.34 1.68
N LEU A 157 -5.06 13.58 0.77
CA LEU A 157 -4.69 12.20 0.50
C LEU A 157 -3.25 12.09 -0.01
N LYS A 158 -2.82 12.98 -0.91
CA LYS A 158 -1.46 12.99 -1.44
C LYS A 158 -0.42 13.29 -0.37
N MET A 159 -0.67 14.27 0.51
CA MET A 159 0.22 14.54 1.65
C MET A 159 0.37 13.29 2.54
N TRP A 160 -0.75 12.63 2.85
CA TRP A 160 -0.72 11.39 3.62
C TRP A 160 0.03 10.25 2.91
N TRP A 161 -0.22 10.04 1.62
CA TRP A 161 0.45 9.00 0.84
C TRP A 161 1.95 9.25 0.72
N GLU A 162 2.37 10.49 0.55
CA GLU A 162 3.79 10.88 0.55
C GLU A 162 4.47 10.56 1.89
N VAL A 163 3.84 10.91 3.02
CA VAL A 163 4.39 10.57 4.34
C VAL A 163 4.55 9.06 4.49
N ARG A 164 3.55 8.28 4.09
CA ARG A 164 3.65 6.81 4.11
C ARG A 164 4.74 6.28 3.18
N ALA A 165 4.85 6.83 1.98
CA ALA A 165 5.84 6.42 0.99
C ALA A 165 7.26 6.62 1.53
N ARG A 166 7.52 7.74 2.22
CA ARG A 166 8.79 8.03 2.88
C ARG A 166 9.15 7.01 3.96
N TYR A 167 8.21 6.65 4.84
CA TYR A 167 8.47 5.61 5.85
C TYR A 167 8.80 4.26 5.21
N ILE A 168 8.03 3.88 4.19
CA ILE A 168 8.27 2.65 3.45
C ILE A 168 9.65 2.69 2.76
N GLN A 169 10.04 3.86 2.22
CA GLN A 169 11.36 4.05 1.62
C GLN A 169 12.48 3.95 2.66
N ALA A 170 12.35 4.59 3.82
CA ALA A 170 13.31 4.48 4.92
C ALA A 170 13.49 3.02 5.38
N GLY A 171 12.40 2.26 5.53
CA GLY A 171 12.48 0.84 5.86
C GLY A 171 13.15 -0.02 4.77
N ARG A 172 12.95 0.32 3.48
CA ARG A 172 13.62 -0.35 2.36
C ARG A 172 15.12 -0.04 2.34
N ASP A 173 15.48 1.21 2.61
CA ASP A 173 16.87 1.65 2.69
C ASP A 173 17.60 0.97 3.85
N GLU A 174 16.97 0.91 5.03
CA GLU A 174 17.51 0.15 6.17
C GLU A 174 17.62 -1.36 5.85
N LYS A 175 16.63 -2.00 5.20
CA LYS A 175 16.74 -3.42 4.81
C LYS A 175 17.91 -3.67 3.84
N ARG A 176 18.25 -2.69 3.00
CA ARG A 176 19.38 -2.81 2.08
C ARG A 176 20.69 -2.92 2.86
N ASP A 177 20.85 -2.11 3.89
CA ASP A 177 22.09 -1.98 4.66
C ASP A 177 22.16 -2.99 5.83
N ASN A 178 21.01 -3.33 6.42
CA ASN A 178 20.83 -4.26 7.52
C ASN A 178 19.96 -5.46 7.08
N LYS A 179 20.62 -6.53 6.64
CA LYS A 179 19.93 -7.76 6.22
C LYS A 179 19.14 -8.47 7.32
N ARG A 180 19.38 -8.12 8.60
CA ARG A 180 18.67 -8.69 9.75
C ARG A 180 17.37 -7.97 10.08
N LEU A 181 17.09 -6.81 9.46
CA LEU A 181 15.79 -6.16 9.56
C LEU A 181 14.71 -7.08 8.95
N ILE A 182 13.59 -7.23 9.63
CA ILE A 182 12.37 -7.85 9.08
C ILE A 182 11.46 -6.75 8.55
N PHE A 183 11.27 -6.71 7.23
CA PHE A 183 10.43 -5.73 6.54
C PHE A 183 9.03 -6.30 6.28
N LEU A 184 8.04 -5.89 7.07
CA LEU A 184 6.67 -6.40 6.97
C LEU A 184 5.78 -5.82 5.85
N PRO A 185 5.94 -4.57 5.37
CA PRO A 185 4.94 -3.95 4.49
C PRO A 185 4.63 -4.69 3.17
N ASP A 186 5.58 -5.43 2.60
CA ASP A 186 5.34 -6.29 1.43
C ASP A 186 5.05 -7.76 1.81
N GLY A 187 5.30 -8.13 3.06
CA GLY A 187 5.06 -9.45 3.64
C GLY A 187 6.04 -10.54 3.20
N LEU A 188 7.09 -10.19 2.44
CA LEU A 188 8.07 -11.15 1.94
C LEU A 188 8.94 -11.73 3.06
N ASP A 189 9.26 -10.92 4.07
CA ASP A 189 10.12 -11.33 5.20
C ASP A 189 9.37 -12.09 6.31
N TYR A 190 8.07 -12.39 6.14
CA TYR A 190 7.29 -12.96 7.25
C TYR A 190 7.79 -14.34 7.68
N GLU A 191 8.15 -15.21 6.72
CA GLU A 191 8.66 -16.55 7.07
C GLU A 191 10.03 -16.44 7.76
N GLU A 192 10.84 -15.45 7.40
CA GLU A 192 12.09 -15.15 8.12
C GLU A 192 11.80 -14.68 9.57
N ALA A 193 10.75 -13.87 9.77
CA ALA A 193 10.28 -13.47 11.10
C ALA A 193 9.88 -14.69 11.95
N MET A 194 9.21 -15.67 11.35
CA MET A 194 8.82 -16.93 12.01
C MET A 194 10.02 -17.77 12.40
N VAL A 195 11.05 -17.85 11.56
CA VAL A 195 12.30 -18.55 11.86
C VAL A 195 13.01 -17.85 13.03
N ALA A 196 13.18 -16.53 12.95
CA ALA A 196 13.79 -15.74 14.02
C ALA A 196 13.04 -15.89 15.37
N ALA A 197 11.71 -15.94 15.32
CA ALA A 197 10.85 -16.15 16.49
C ALA A 197 10.99 -17.55 17.12
N ARG A 198 11.17 -18.60 16.32
CA ARG A 198 11.41 -19.97 16.81
C ARG A 198 12.78 -20.11 17.46
N SER A 199 13.74 -19.33 16.99
CA SER A 199 15.12 -19.31 17.48
C SER A 199 15.38 -18.27 18.57
N GLU A 200 14.34 -17.55 19.00
CA GLU A 200 14.41 -16.47 19.99
C GLU A 200 15.53 -15.44 19.70
N GLU A 201 15.65 -15.03 18.43
CA GLU A 201 16.68 -14.08 18.02
C GLU A 201 16.31 -12.63 18.34
N GLU A 202 17.28 -11.86 18.83
CA GLU A 202 17.16 -10.40 18.86
C GLU A 202 17.29 -9.83 17.44
N ARG A 203 16.25 -9.14 16.98
CA ARG A 203 16.17 -8.50 15.65
C ARG A 203 15.41 -7.18 15.72
N VAL A 204 15.33 -6.51 14.57
CA VAL A 204 14.49 -5.33 14.36
C VAL A 204 13.38 -5.70 13.38
N VAL A 205 12.15 -5.29 13.66
CA VAL A 205 11.02 -5.37 12.73
C VAL A 205 10.58 -3.97 12.31
N PHE A 206 10.31 -3.76 11.03
CA PHE A 206 9.67 -2.57 10.50
C PHE A 206 8.25 -2.93 10.03
N GLY A 207 7.22 -2.24 10.53
CA GLY A 207 5.83 -2.58 10.21
C GLY A 207 4.81 -1.48 10.51
N GLU A 208 3.62 -1.63 9.91
CA GLU A 208 2.49 -0.72 10.12
C GLU A 208 1.65 -1.15 11.32
N ILE A 209 1.53 -0.30 12.35
CA ILE A 209 0.55 -0.46 13.43
C ILE A 209 -0.85 -0.29 12.84
N SER A 210 -1.60 -1.39 12.74
CA SER A 210 -2.97 -1.39 12.24
C SER A 210 -4.03 -1.37 13.34
N ASN A 211 -3.68 -1.81 14.55
CA ASN A 211 -4.64 -1.94 15.64
C ASN A 211 -3.94 -2.07 17.01
N ILE A 212 -4.64 -1.68 18.07
CA ILE A 212 -4.21 -1.84 19.46
C ILE A 212 -5.42 -2.28 20.28
N ARG A 213 -5.35 -3.46 20.90
CA ARG A 213 -6.46 -4.04 21.65
C ARG A 213 -6.00 -4.81 22.88
N GLY A 214 -6.86 -4.86 23.91
CA GLY A 214 -6.64 -5.74 25.05
C GLY A 214 -6.59 -7.22 24.61
N ALA A 215 -5.71 -7.99 25.24
CA ALA A 215 -5.54 -9.41 24.96
C ALA A 215 -4.93 -10.12 26.19
N GLY A 216 -5.71 -10.97 26.86
CA GLY A 216 -5.25 -11.66 28.07
C GLY A 216 -4.90 -10.68 29.19
N SER A 217 -3.71 -10.83 29.77
CA SER A 217 -3.17 -10.00 30.86
C SER A 217 -2.34 -8.82 30.35
N GLY A 218 -2.78 -8.16 29.29
CA GLY A 218 -2.01 -7.12 28.62
C GLY A 218 -2.67 -6.61 27.34
N THR A 219 -1.86 -5.93 26.52
CA THR A 219 -2.30 -5.28 25.28
C THR A 219 -1.49 -5.80 24.10
N ALA A 220 -2.19 -6.22 23.05
CA ALA A 220 -1.61 -6.59 21.77
C ALA A 220 -1.66 -5.42 20.78
N ILE A 221 -0.53 -5.16 20.12
CA ILE A 221 -0.37 -4.21 19.03
C ILE A 221 -0.15 -5.02 17.76
N GLU A 222 -1.01 -4.81 16.77
CA GLU A 222 -0.98 -5.57 15.52
C GLU A 222 -0.17 -4.80 14.47
N LEU A 223 0.96 -5.37 14.05
CA LEU A 223 1.68 -4.93 12.86
C LEU A 223 1.15 -5.68 11.63
N SER A 224 0.55 -4.98 10.68
CA SER A 224 -0.08 -5.60 9.51
C SER A 224 0.95 -6.15 8.52
N VAL A 225 0.69 -7.36 8.02
CA VAL A 225 1.53 -8.04 7.00
C VAL A 225 0.70 -8.30 5.74
N LYS A 226 -0.45 -8.97 5.92
CA LYS A 226 -1.50 -9.12 4.90
C LYS A 226 -2.86 -9.24 5.58
N LEU A 227 -3.92 -9.45 4.79
CA LEU A 227 -5.27 -9.61 5.32
C LEU A 227 -5.27 -10.72 6.38
N GLN A 228 -5.65 -10.38 7.62
CA GLN A 228 -5.71 -11.29 8.77
C GLN A 228 -4.37 -11.99 9.10
N LYS A 229 -3.21 -11.40 8.75
CA LYS A 229 -1.88 -11.90 9.13
C LYS A 229 -1.07 -10.76 9.73
N TYR A 230 -0.54 -10.98 10.93
CA TYR A 230 0.05 -9.94 11.76
C TYR A 230 1.35 -10.42 12.40
N PHE A 231 2.24 -9.48 12.64
CA PHE A 231 3.30 -9.60 13.64
C PHE A 231 2.85 -8.85 14.89
N TYR A 232 3.04 -9.41 16.08
CA TYR A 232 2.53 -8.79 17.31
C TYR A 232 3.63 -8.06 18.07
N LEU A 233 3.28 -6.91 18.64
CA LEU A 233 3.97 -6.43 19.83
C LEU A 233 3.05 -6.66 21.02
N TYR A 234 3.60 -7.07 22.15
CA TYR A 234 2.81 -7.33 23.34
C TYR A 234 3.39 -6.59 24.54
N VAL A 235 2.51 -5.90 25.27
CA VAL A 235 2.86 -5.19 26.51
C VAL A 235 2.03 -5.80 27.64
N PHE A 236 2.70 -6.40 28.62
CA PHE A 236 2.03 -6.95 29.79
C PHE A 236 1.43 -5.84 30.66
N GLU A 237 0.25 -6.08 31.24
CA GLU A 237 -0.43 -5.12 32.11
C GLU A 237 0.34 -4.84 33.41
N ASN A 238 1.10 -5.82 33.91
CA ASN A 238 1.96 -5.64 35.08
C ASN A 238 3.26 -4.84 34.79
N ASN A 239 3.52 -4.47 33.54
CA ASN A 239 4.63 -3.58 33.22
C ASN A 239 4.30 -2.17 33.77
N PRO A 240 5.13 -1.57 34.65
CA PRO A 240 4.89 -0.24 35.20
C PRO A 240 4.82 0.89 34.15
N ARG A 241 5.26 0.62 32.91
CA ARG A 241 5.18 1.53 31.76
C ARG A 241 4.05 1.21 30.78
N HIS A 242 3.21 0.19 31.06
CA HIS A 242 2.15 -0.27 30.16
C HIS A 242 1.34 0.88 29.57
N ASP A 243 0.67 1.67 30.41
CA ASP A 243 -0.22 2.74 29.95
C ASP A 243 0.50 3.84 29.18
N LYS A 244 1.77 4.12 29.54
CA LYS A 244 2.59 5.13 28.84
C LYS A 244 2.90 4.67 27.42
N ILE A 245 3.30 3.41 27.25
CA ILE A 245 3.60 2.81 25.94
C ILE A 245 2.33 2.80 25.08
N ILE A 246 1.21 2.30 25.62
CA ILE A 246 -0.05 2.21 24.88
C ILE A 246 -0.58 3.58 24.50
N ASN A 247 -0.53 4.57 25.40
CA ASN A 247 -0.97 5.93 25.11
C ASN A 247 -0.10 6.60 24.03
N TYR A 248 1.22 6.47 24.10
CA TYR A 248 2.13 6.95 23.06
C TYR A 248 1.77 6.35 21.69
N LEU A 249 1.61 5.02 21.63
CA LEU A 249 1.29 4.34 20.38
C LEU A 249 -0.06 4.74 19.79
N ARG A 250 -1.10 4.89 20.62
CA ARG A 250 -2.42 5.36 20.18
C ARG A 250 -2.38 6.78 19.65
N ILE A 251 -1.72 7.71 20.35
CA ILE A 251 -1.66 9.11 19.94
C ILE A 251 -0.84 9.28 18.66
N ARG A 252 0.28 8.55 18.55
CA ARG A 252 1.29 8.77 17.51
C ARG A 252 1.02 7.97 16.24
N HIS A 253 0.62 6.70 16.39
CA HIS A 253 0.64 5.72 15.30
C HIS A 253 -0.73 5.17 14.91
N LEU A 254 -1.75 5.27 15.76
CA LEU A 254 -3.08 4.77 15.44
C LEU A 254 -4.01 5.92 14.99
N GLY A 255 -4.39 5.90 13.72
CA GLY A 255 -5.37 6.84 13.14
C GLY A 255 -6.76 6.23 13.04
N ASP A 256 -7.80 7.05 13.26
CA ASP A 256 -9.19 6.70 12.98
C ASP A 256 -9.61 7.24 11.60
N PRO A 257 -9.84 6.39 10.58
CA PRO A 257 -10.26 6.83 9.26
C PRO A 257 -11.59 7.59 9.22
N SER A 258 -12.38 7.55 10.30
CA SER A 258 -13.62 8.33 10.45
C SER A 258 -13.41 9.74 11.01
N ASP A 259 -12.26 10.02 11.63
CA ASP A 259 -11.86 11.34 12.15
C ASP A 259 -10.91 12.04 11.18
N ILE A 260 -11.41 12.42 10.01
CA ILE A 260 -10.64 13.17 9.01
C ILE A 260 -10.62 14.66 9.41
N PRO A 261 -9.45 15.34 9.42
CA PRO A 261 -8.16 14.91 8.88
C PRO A 261 -7.23 14.18 9.86
N ASN A 262 -7.57 14.15 11.15
CA ASN A 262 -6.66 13.71 12.23
C ASN A 262 -6.20 12.26 12.11
N GLY A 263 -7.08 11.36 11.68
CA GLY A 263 -6.77 9.94 11.53
C GLY A 263 -5.99 9.58 10.27
N LEU A 264 -6.00 10.45 9.25
CA LEU A 264 -5.13 10.25 8.08
C LEU A 264 -3.68 10.59 8.40
N MET A 265 -3.43 11.64 9.19
CA MET A 265 -2.09 12.21 9.36
C MET A 265 -1.23 11.50 10.43
N LYS A 266 -1.59 10.30 10.87
CA LYS A 266 -0.81 9.53 11.85
C LYS A 266 0.36 8.80 11.20
N GLN A 267 1.43 8.63 11.97
CA GLN A 267 2.63 7.92 11.52
C GLN A 267 2.43 6.44 11.76
N ASN A 268 1.88 5.69 10.82
CA ASN A 268 1.49 4.32 11.15
C ASN A 268 2.66 3.32 11.23
N PHE A 269 3.88 3.71 10.89
CA PHE A 269 5.03 2.80 10.82
C PHE A 269 6.00 2.97 11.98
N VAL A 270 6.59 1.86 12.41
CA VAL A 270 7.59 1.81 13.48
C VAL A 270 8.70 0.81 13.16
N PHE A 271 9.90 1.10 13.65
CA PHE A 271 10.97 0.13 13.86
C PHE A 271 10.90 -0.35 15.32
N VAL A 272 10.92 -1.66 15.53
CA VAL A 272 10.89 -2.23 16.88
C VAL A 272 12.01 -3.22 17.06
N LYS A 273 12.86 -2.98 18.05
CA LYS A 273 13.96 -3.87 18.44
C LYS A 273 13.54 -4.77 19.60
N GLY A 274 13.83 -6.06 19.49
CA GLY A 274 13.66 -6.99 20.61
C GLY A 274 13.89 -8.43 20.22
N VAL A 275 13.78 -9.31 21.21
CA VAL A 275 13.80 -10.76 21.01
C VAL A 275 12.47 -11.19 20.39
N PHE A 276 12.53 -11.81 19.22
CA PHE A 276 11.36 -12.35 18.56
C PHE A 276 10.95 -13.65 19.24
N LYS A 277 9.67 -13.87 19.45
CA LYS A 277 9.12 -15.08 20.10
C LYS A 277 7.93 -15.61 19.33
N LEU A 278 7.67 -16.91 19.49
CA LEU A 278 6.47 -17.51 18.94
C LEU A 278 5.40 -17.66 20.03
N TYR A 279 4.23 -17.06 19.81
CA TYR A 279 3.08 -17.21 20.69
C TYR A 279 1.84 -17.56 19.86
N ASN A 280 1.16 -18.65 20.22
CA ASN A 280 0.01 -19.19 19.46
C ASN A 280 0.25 -19.27 17.93
N GLY A 281 1.47 -19.63 17.54
CA GLY A 281 1.86 -19.75 16.12
C GLY A 281 2.06 -18.44 15.38
N GLN A 282 2.11 -17.30 16.08
CA GLN A 282 2.39 -15.98 15.52
C GLN A 282 3.70 -15.42 16.10
N PRO A 283 4.47 -14.66 15.32
CA PRO A 283 5.69 -14.04 15.80
C PRO A 283 5.35 -12.77 16.58
N GLU A 284 6.05 -12.54 17.69
CA GLU A 284 5.86 -11.38 18.55
C GLU A 284 7.16 -10.82 19.15
N ILE A 285 7.10 -9.58 19.63
CA ILE A 285 8.09 -8.98 20.54
C ILE A 285 7.39 -8.54 21.82
N ILE A 286 7.96 -8.87 22.97
CA ILE A 286 7.53 -8.28 24.24
C ILE A 286 8.17 -6.89 24.38
N VAL A 287 7.33 -5.87 24.53
CA VAL A 287 7.76 -4.47 24.68
C VAL A 287 7.68 -4.07 26.14
N ASN A 288 8.84 -3.79 26.72
CA ASN A 288 9.01 -3.38 28.12
C ASN A 288 9.21 -1.86 28.27
N ASP A 289 9.74 -1.21 27.24
CA ASP A 289 10.06 0.22 27.23
C ASP A 289 9.78 0.83 25.84
N VAL A 290 9.52 2.14 25.80
CA VAL A 290 9.38 2.91 24.56
C VAL A 290 10.70 2.97 23.78
N ASP A 291 11.86 2.83 24.43
CA ASP A 291 13.18 2.80 23.78
C ASP A 291 13.35 1.63 22.79
N GLN A 292 12.49 0.60 22.89
CA GLN A 292 12.42 -0.48 21.90
C GLN A 292 11.76 -0.06 20.59
N ILE A 293 11.14 1.12 20.53
CA ILE A 293 10.35 1.61 19.41
C ILE A 293 10.95 2.92 18.90
N LYS A 294 11.20 3.01 17.60
CA LYS A 294 11.64 4.23 16.92
C LYS A 294 10.83 4.48 15.66
N GLU A 295 10.69 5.74 15.27
CA GLU A 295 10.13 6.12 13.96
C GLU A 295 11.16 6.10 12.83
N GLU A 296 12.44 6.04 13.19
CA GLU A 296 13.59 5.96 12.29
C GLU A 296 14.42 4.69 12.59
N PRO A 297 15.30 4.27 11.66
CA PRO A 297 16.20 3.12 11.89
C PRO A 297 17.04 3.21 13.17
N PHE A 298 17.46 2.05 13.68
CA PHE A 298 18.11 1.92 15.00
C PHE A 298 19.54 2.42 15.06
#